data_AF-A0A097PQC1-F1
#
_entry.id   AF-A0A097PQC1-F1
#
_cell.length_a   1.000
_cell.length_b   1.000
_cell.length_c   1.000
_cell.angle_alpha   90.00
_cell.angle_beta   90.00
_cell.angle_gamma   90.00
#
_symmetry.space_group_name_H-M   'P 1'
#
loop_
_entity.id
_entity.type
_entity.pdbx_description
1 polymer ?
#
loop_
_entity_poly.entity_id
_entity_poly.type
_entity_poly.pdbx_seq_one_letter_code
_entity_poly.pdbx_strand_id
1 'polypeptide(L)'
;DGVSLLDKRFLPALDKIGRVCHMYLTREHVMFLHNLVSGDGVQSVAQFKKEVMFRDYRISSQNEDRIAFAVDAALLHRAVRSALTIQQQSQIQIKLVKKLARGSQNPAPFLTFETKGLKSAVIQDVPISRPLSRSDVLQLQAALDSAQDL
;
A
#
# COMPACT_ATOMS: atom_id res chain seq x y z
N ASP A 1 7.73 -11.28 -10.81
CA ASP A 1 7.35 -9.86 -10.87
C ASP A 1 6.36 -9.60 -9.75
N GLY A 2 6.69 -8.67 -8.84
CA GLY A 2 5.85 -8.29 -7.71
C GLY A 2 4.51 -7.69 -8.11
N VAL A 3 4.42 -7.01 -9.26
CA VAL A 3 3.16 -6.41 -9.73
C VAL A 3 2.19 -7.49 -10.18
N SER A 4 2.63 -8.48 -10.97
CA SER A 4 1.78 -9.63 -11.31
C SER A 4 1.34 -10.45 -10.09
N LEU A 5 2.14 -10.50 -9.03
CA LEU A 5 1.78 -11.16 -7.77
C LEU A 5 0.64 -10.39 -7.07
N LEU A 6 0.78 -9.07 -6.97
CA LEU A 6 -0.23 -8.18 -6.40
C LEU A 6 -1.54 -8.24 -7.18
N ASP A 7 -1.47 -8.11 -8.50
CA ASP A 7 -2.63 -8.05 -9.40
C ASP A 7 -3.42 -9.36 -9.43
N LYS A 8 -2.76 -10.47 -9.79
CA LYS A 8 -3.48 -11.71 -10.15
C LYS A 8 -3.84 -12.58 -8.95
N ARG A 9 -3.13 -12.43 -7.83
CA ARG A 9 -3.23 -13.35 -6.70
C ARG A 9 -3.61 -12.64 -5.42
N PHE A 10 -2.80 -11.64 -5.02
CA PHE A 10 -2.87 -11.13 -3.67
C PHE A 10 -4.03 -10.14 -3.45
N LEU A 11 -4.13 -9.05 -4.22
CA LEU A 11 -5.17 -8.04 -4.02
C LEU A 11 -6.60 -8.57 -4.23
N PRO A 12 -6.88 -9.47 -5.19
CA PRO A 12 -8.19 -10.11 -5.29
C PRO A 12 -8.55 -10.96 -4.07
N ALA A 13 -7.58 -11.64 -3.46
CA ALA A 13 -7.80 -12.42 -2.25
C ALA A 13 -8.00 -11.50 -1.03
N LEU A 14 -7.21 -10.44 -0.93
CA LEU A 14 -7.32 -9.46 0.15
C LEU A 14 -8.69 -8.76 0.16
N ASP A 15 -9.21 -8.32 -0.99
CA ASP A 15 -10.53 -7.67 -1.09
C ASP A 15 -11.67 -8.60 -0.63
N LYS A 16 -11.51 -9.93 -0.77
CA LYS A 16 -12.45 -10.92 -0.24
C LYS A 16 -12.37 -11.11 1.27
N ILE A 17 -11.16 -11.00 1.85
CA ILE A 17 -10.94 -11.10 3.30
C ILE A 17 -11.45 -9.84 3.99
N GLY A 18 -11.10 -8.67 3.45
CA GLY A 18 -11.47 -7.40 4.00
C GLY A 18 -11.24 -6.27 3.01
N ARG A 19 -12.27 -5.44 2.83
CA ARG A 19 -12.23 -4.31 1.90
C ARG A 19 -11.14 -3.30 2.23
N VAL A 20 -10.86 -3.10 3.52
CA VAL A 20 -9.86 -2.16 4.03
C VAL A 20 -8.79 -2.91 4.80
N CYS A 21 -7.53 -2.56 4.55
CA CYS A 21 -6.37 -3.08 5.28
C CYS A 21 -5.37 -1.95 5.58
N HIS A 22 -4.45 -2.20 6.48
CA HIS A 22 -3.29 -1.34 6.68
C HIS A 22 -2.16 -1.79 5.77
N MET A 23 -1.66 -0.89 4.93
CA MET A 23 -0.34 -1.06 4.34
C MET A 23 0.69 -0.58 5.33
N TYR A 24 1.66 -1.44 5.66
CA TYR A 24 2.74 -1.15 6.57
C TYR A 24 4.09 -1.28 5.87
N LEU A 25 4.78 -0.14 5.75
CA LEU A 25 6.02 0.03 5.02
C LEU A 25 7.17 0.17 6.02
N THR A 26 8.17 -0.68 5.87
CA THR A 26 9.41 -0.66 6.64
C THR A 26 10.61 -0.69 5.69
N ARG A 27 11.82 -0.48 6.19
CA ARG A 27 13.02 -0.51 5.34
C ARG A 27 13.22 -1.81 4.58
N GLU A 28 12.70 -2.92 5.07
CA GLU A 28 12.92 -4.26 4.50
C GLU A 28 11.67 -4.93 3.95
N HIS A 29 10.49 -4.51 4.41
CA HIS A 29 9.24 -5.18 4.08
C HIS A 29 8.12 -4.21 3.74
N VAL A 30 7.27 -4.66 2.82
CA VAL A 30 5.93 -4.13 2.63
C VAL A 30 4.93 -5.18 3.09
N MET A 31 4.06 -4.78 4.00
CA MET A 31 3.09 -5.66 4.62
C MET A 31 1.67 -5.15 4.41
N PHE A 32 0.74 -6.08 4.30
CA PHE A 32 -0.70 -5.81 4.29
C PHE A 32 -1.30 -6.50 5.51
N LEU A 33 -1.86 -5.70 6.40
CA LEU A 33 -2.32 -6.13 7.72
C LEU A 33 -3.82 -5.88 7.80
N HIS A 34 -4.59 -6.95 7.92
CA HIS A 34 -6.03 -6.87 8.10
C HIS A 34 -6.40 -7.27 9.53
N ASN A 35 -7.15 -6.39 10.20
CA ASN A 35 -7.81 -6.65 11.47
C ASN A 35 -6.90 -7.01 12.68
N LEU A 36 -5.62 -6.65 12.62
CA LEU A 36 -4.67 -6.96 13.71
C LEU A 36 -4.95 -6.19 15.02
N VAL A 37 -5.38 -4.94 14.94
CA VAL A 37 -5.56 -4.08 16.13
C VAL A 37 -6.94 -4.25 16.77
N SER A 38 -7.98 -4.41 15.96
CA SER A 38 -9.36 -4.56 16.43
C SER A 38 -9.67 -5.96 16.93
N GLY A 39 -9.02 -7.00 16.37
CA GLY A 39 -9.20 -8.38 16.81
C GLY A 39 -10.57 -9.00 16.49
N ASP A 40 -11.45 -8.29 15.80
CA ASP A 40 -12.83 -8.73 15.59
C ASP A 40 -13.00 -9.42 14.23
N GLY A 41 -12.96 -10.75 14.22
CA GLY A 41 -13.13 -11.57 13.01
C GLY A 41 -11.83 -12.07 12.39
N VAL A 42 -11.83 -12.31 11.08
CA VAL A 42 -10.68 -12.88 10.37
C VAL A 42 -9.51 -11.89 10.37
N GLN A 43 -8.32 -12.38 10.70
CA GLN A 43 -7.07 -11.62 10.64
C GLN A 43 -6.19 -12.14 9.51
N SER A 44 -5.42 -11.24 8.90
CA SER A 44 -4.48 -11.62 7.84
C SER A 44 -3.22 -10.76 7.88
N VAL A 45 -2.08 -11.43 7.78
CA VAL A 45 -0.75 -10.82 7.65
C VAL A 45 -0.14 -11.32 6.36
N ALA A 46 0.10 -10.41 5.42
CA ALA A 46 0.86 -10.70 4.21
C ALA A 46 2.10 -9.83 4.20
N GLN A 47 3.27 -10.47 4.33
CA GLN A 47 4.57 -9.81 4.39
C GLN A 47 5.38 -10.14 3.14
N PHE A 48 5.85 -9.10 2.46
CA PHE A 48 6.72 -9.22 1.30
C PHE A 48 8.04 -8.51 1.58
N LYS A 49 9.17 -9.19 1.32
CA LYS A 49 10.47 -8.52 1.24
C LYS A 49 10.45 -7.47 0.13
N LYS A 50 11.05 -6.30 0.35
CA LYS A 50 11.04 -5.19 -0.63
C LYS A 50 11.56 -5.63 -2.00
N GLU A 51 12.56 -6.51 -2.05
CA GLU A 51 13.20 -6.96 -3.29
C GLU A 51 12.28 -7.85 -4.13
N VAL A 52 11.28 -8.48 -3.51
CA VAL A 52 10.27 -9.28 -4.21
C VAL A 52 9.28 -8.37 -4.94
N MET A 53 9.00 -7.21 -4.37
CA MET A 53 7.98 -6.28 -4.83
C MET A 53 8.53 -5.17 -5.73
N PHE A 54 9.74 -4.68 -5.43
CA PHE A 54 10.30 -3.46 -6.01
C PHE A 54 11.73 -3.70 -6.48
N ARG A 55 12.06 -3.12 -7.64
CA ARG A 55 13.45 -2.98 -8.08
C ARG A 55 14.18 -1.91 -7.26
N ASP A 56 13.51 -0.79 -7.03
CA ASP A 56 14.00 0.34 -6.26
C ASP A 56 12.97 0.68 -5.18
N TYR A 57 13.43 0.78 -3.94
CA TYR A 57 12.57 1.03 -2.78
C TYR A 57 13.23 2.06 -1.85
N ARG A 58 12.55 3.19 -1.64
CA ARG A 58 12.99 4.24 -0.73
C ARG A 58 11.82 4.78 0.07
N ILE A 59 11.95 4.74 1.38
CA ILE A 59 11.03 5.37 2.32
C ILE A 59 11.83 6.21 3.32
N SER A 60 11.17 7.21 3.90
CA SER A 60 11.72 8.00 5.00
C SER A 60 10.59 8.44 5.92
N SER A 61 10.77 8.27 7.22
CA SER A 61 9.80 8.67 8.25
C SER A 61 10.51 9.02 9.54
N GLN A 62 10.00 10.01 10.27
CA GLN A 62 10.46 10.31 11.63
C GLN A 62 10.08 9.22 12.65
N ASN A 63 9.29 8.23 12.22
CA ASN A 63 8.93 7.08 13.03
C ASN A 63 9.77 5.85 12.66
N GLU A 64 11.10 5.98 12.77
CA GLU A 64 12.07 4.91 12.50
C GLU A 64 11.93 4.31 11.09
N ASP A 65 11.65 5.15 10.09
CA ASP A 65 11.34 4.73 8.72
C ASP A 65 10.22 3.68 8.63
N ARG A 66 9.24 3.80 9.52
CA ARG A 66 7.99 3.05 9.47
C ARG A 66 6.86 3.98 9.06
N ILE A 67 6.07 3.54 8.09
CA ILE A 67 4.90 4.27 7.59
C ILE A 67 3.75 3.28 7.51
N ALA A 68 2.64 3.57 8.18
CA ALA A 68 1.41 2.79 8.06
C ALA A 68 0.25 3.69 7.66
N PHE A 69 -0.68 3.17 6.86
CA PHE A 69 -1.93 3.84 6.51
C PHE A 69 -2.97 2.80 6.07
N ALA A 70 -4.25 3.13 6.25
CA ALA A 70 -5.33 2.33 5.73
C ALA A 70 -5.57 2.62 4.24
N VAL A 71 -5.89 1.57 3.49
CA VAL A 71 -6.19 1.63 2.05
C VAL A 71 -7.33 0.67 1.71
N ASP A 72 -8.18 1.07 0.75
CA ASP A 72 -9.19 0.21 0.15
C ASP A 72 -8.53 -0.74 -0.88
N ALA A 73 -8.67 -2.04 -0.66
CA ALA A 73 -8.02 -3.08 -1.44
C ALA A 73 -8.44 -3.06 -2.92
N ALA A 74 -9.69 -2.73 -3.24
CA ALA A 74 -10.14 -2.69 -4.63
C ALA A 74 -9.72 -1.41 -5.35
N LEU A 75 -9.64 -0.26 -4.64
CA LEU A 75 -9.05 0.94 -5.23
C LEU A 75 -7.58 0.71 -5.56
N LEU A 76 -6.86 0.05 -4.65
CA LEU A 76 -5.47 -0.35 -4.88
C LEU A 76 -5.35 -1.32 -6.07
N HIS A 77 -6.19 -2.35 -6.12
CA HIS A 77 -6.22 -3.32 -7.23
C HIS A 77 -6.53 -2.65 -8.56
N ARG A 78 -7.50 -1.74 -8.60
CA ARG A 78 -7.82 -0.97 -9.81
C ARG A 78 -6.64 -0.13 -10.28
N ALA A 79 -5.93 0.53 -9.38
CA ALA A 79 -4.75 1.33 -9.72
C ALA A 79 -3.62 0.46 -10.28
N VAL A 80 -3.34 -0.70 -9.66
CA VAL A 80 -2.37 -1.68 -10.17
C VAL A 80 -2.75 -2.16 -11.57
N ARG A 81 -4.01 -2.56 -11.79
CA ARG A 81 -4.50 -2.98 -13.12
C ARG A 81 -4.36 -1.89 -14.16
N SER A 82 -4.71 -0.65 -13.82
CA SER A 82 -4.59 0.48 -14.73
C SER A 82 -3.13 0.81 -15.06
N ALA A 83 -2.22 0.62 -14.12
CA ALA A 83 -0.79 0.83 -14.35
C ALA A 83 -0.20 -0.26 -15.25
N LEU A 84 -0.72 -1.50 -15.14
CA LEU A 84 -0.32 -2.66 -15.96
C LEU A 84 -0.70 -2.54 -17.43
N THR A 85 -1.79 -1.87 -17.79
CA THR A 85 -2.27 -1.81 -19.19
C THR A 85 -1.26 -1.21 -20.17
N ILE A 86 -0.39 -0.32 -19.69
CA ILE A 86 0.64 0.36 -20.50
C ILE A 86 2.07 0.05 -20.04
N GLN A 87 2.26 -0.92 -19.14
CA GLN A 87 3.55 -1.27 -18.53
C GLN A 87 4.54 -1.92 -19.51
N GLN A 88 4.09 -2.42 -20.66
CA GLN A 88 4.91 -3.25 -21.58
C GLN A 88 6.29 -2.65 -21.94
N GLN A 89 6.48 -1.34 -21.78
CA GLN A 89 7.70 -0.62 -22.11
C GLN A 89 8.33 0.17 -20.95
N SER A 90 7.72 0.21 -19.76
CA SER A 90 8.16 1.07 -18.65
C SER A 90 7.84 0.53 -17.27
N GLN A 91 8.63 0.96 -16.29
CA GLN A 91 8.44 0.62 -14.89
C GLN A 91 7.26 1.40 -14.29
N ILE A 92 6.57 0.77 -13.34
CA ILE A 92 5.54 1.42 -12.52
C ILE A 92 6.24 2.12 -11.36
N GLN A 93 6.01 3.42 -11.22
CA GLN A 93 6.49 4.19 -10.08
C GLN A 93 5.35 4.37 -9.08
N ILE A 94 5.62 4.07 -7.81
CA ILE A 94 4.65 4.23 -6.73
C ILE A 94 5.16 5.29 -5.76
N LYS A 95 4.33 6.29 -5.46
CA LYS A 95 4.70 7.42 -4.60
C LYS A 95 3.63 7.70 -3.57
N LEU A 96 4.07 7.97 -2.35
CA LEU A 96 3.23 8.54 -1.31
C LEU A 96 3.26 10.07 -1.46
N VAL A 97 2.13 10.70 -1.77
CA VAL A 97 2.06 12.13 -2.07
C VAL A 97 0.88 12.80 -1.35
N LYS A 98 1.00 14.10 -1.08
CA LYS A 98 -0.13 14.93 -0.65
C LYS A 98 -0.60 15.75 -1.84
N LYS A 99 -1.89 15.70 -2.15
CA LYS A 99 -2.51 16.47 -3.25
C LYS A 99 -3.69 17.27 -2.74
N LEU A 100 -3.91 18.45 -3.31
CA LEU A 100 -5.14 19.20 -3.11
C LEU A 100 -6.20 18.62 -4.06
N ALA A 101 -7.19 17.92 -3.51
CA ALA A 101 -8.29 17.41 -4.33
C ALA A 101 -9.11 18.58 -4.90
N ARG A 102 -9.69 18.40 -6.10
CA ARG A 102 -10.53 19.44 -6.73
C ARG A 102 -11.68 19.80 -5.79
N GLY A 103 -11.81 21.09 -5.46
CA GLY A 103 -12.84 21.60 -4.55
C GLY A 103 -12.53 21.41 -3.05
N SER A 104 -11.40 20.83 -2.68
CA SER A 104 -10.92 20.77 -1.29
C SER A 104 -10.02 21.96 -0.97
N GLN A 105 -10.13 22.49 0.24
CA GLN A 105 -9.18 23.45 0.80
C GLN A 105 -8.01 22.77 1.54
N ASN A 106 -8.14 21.46 1.83
CA ASN A 106 -7.16 20.72 2.61
C ASN A 106 -6.45 19.65 1.75
N PRO A 107 -5.12 19.55 1.82
CA PRO A 107 -4.38 18.48 1.15
C PRO A 107 -4.75 17.10 1.72
N ALA A 108 -4.96 16.14 0.84
CA ALA A 108 -5.22 14.74 1.18
C ALA A 108 -4.07 13.84 0.72
N PRO A 109 -3.76 12.76 1.45
CA PRO A 109 -2.72 11.81 1.09
C PRO A 109 -3.22 10.79 0.06
N PHE A 110 -2.35 10.46 -0.89
CA PHE A 110 -2.60 9.47 -1.94
C PHE A 110 -1.38 8.56 -2.11
N LEU A 111 -1.65 7.30 -2.45
CA LEU A 111 -0.67 6.40 -3.04
C LEU A 111 -0.84 6.46 -4.56
N THR A 112 0.07 7.18 -5.23
CA THR A 112 0.02 7.42 -6.67
C THR A 112 0.81 6.36 -7.42
N PHE A 113 0.19 5.79 -8.45
CA PHE A 113 0.79 4.88 -9.42
C PHE A 113 0.99 5.61 -10.73
N GLU A 114 2.24 5.70 -11.19
CA GLU A 114 2.61 6.37 -12.45
C GLU A 114 3.28 5.36 -13.38
N THR A 115 2.75 5.24 -14.60
CA THR A 115 3.37 4.46 -15.69
C THR A 115 3.46 5.35 -16.93
N LYS A 116 4.61 5.39 -17.59
CA LYS A 116 4.82 6.15 -18.83
C LYS A 116 4.92 5.19 -20.01
N GLY A 117 3.96 5.18 -20.92
CA GLY A 117 4.10 4.50 -22.22
C GLY A 117 4.89 5.34 -23.22
N LEU A 118 5.11 4.82 -24.43
CA LEU A 118 5.82 5.53 -25.51
C LEU A 118 5.15 6.86 -25.93
N LYS A 119 3.81 6.93 -25.87
CA LYS A 119 3.01 8.09 -26.33
C LYS A 119 1.97 8.56 -25.30
N SER A 120 1.94 7.94 -24.12
CA SER A 120 0.91 8.19 -23.12
C SER A 120 1.46 7.99 -21.71
N ALA A 121 0.76 8.49 -20.69
CA ALA A 121 1.05 8.17 -19.30
C ALA A 121 -0.25 7.87 -18.58
N VAL A 122 -0.20 6.93 -17.64
CA VAL A 122 -1.29 6.63 -16.71
C VAL A 122 -0.83 7.07 -15.34
N ILE A 123 -1.65 7.90 -14.71
CA ILE A 123 -1.50 8.30 -13.32
C ILE A 123 -2.79 7.89 -12.61
N GLN A 124 -2.67 7.06 -11.59
CA GLN A 124 -3.79 6.67 -10.74
C GLN A 124 -3.50 7.03 -9.30
N ASP A 125 -4.42 7.77 -8.70
CA ASP A 125 -4.34 8.19 -7.30
C ASP A 125 -5.25 7.32 -6.45
N VAL A 126 -4.65 6.52 -5.57
CA VAL A 126 -5.40 5.75 -4.57
C VAL A 126 -5.50 6.59 -3.30
N PRO A 127 -6.70 7.04 -2.89
CA PRO A 127 -6.86 7.72 -1.61
C PRO A 127 -6.51 6.76 -0.49
N ILE A 128 -5.77 7.26 0.49
CA ILE A 128 -5.40 6.52 1.70
C ILE A 128 -5.85 7.30 2.93
N SER A 129 -5.85 6.64 4.09
CA SER A 129 -5.94 7.40 5.34
C SER A 129 -4.76 8.35 5.50
N ARG A 130 -4.85 9.27 6.45
CA ARG A 130 -3.63 9.91 6.95
C ARG A 130 -2.65 8.82 7.41
N PRO A 131 -1.34 8.98 7.15
CA PRO A 131 -0.34 8.15 7.80
C PRO A 131 -0.61 8.11 9.29
N LEU A 132 -0.57 6.90 9.86
CA LEU A 132 -0.81 6.66 11.26
C LEU A 132 0.16 7.46 12.14
N SER A 133 -0.30 7.84 13.32
CA SER A 133 0.55 8.51 14.29
C SER A 133 1.62 7.56 14.83
N ARG A 134 2.64 8.09 15.53
CA ARG A 134 3.68 7.26 16.14
C ARG A 134 3.09 6.22 17.10
N SER A 135 2.13 6.60 17.94
CA SER A 135 1.48 5.69 18.88
C SER A 135 0.71 4.58 18.17
N ASP A 136 -0.01 4.93 17.11
CA ASP A 136 -0.83 3.95 16.37
C ASP A 136 0.06 2.96 15.61
N VAL A 137 1.21 3.40 15.07
CA VAL A 137 2.19 2.51 14.45
C VAL A 137 2.82 1.58 15.49
N LEU A 138 3.12 2.06 16.69
CA LEU A 138 3.63 1.20 17.77
C LEU A 138 2.60 0.15 18.19
N GLN A 139 1.33 0.53 18.30
CA GLN A 139 0.25 -0.41 18.59
C GLN A 139 0.10 -1.46 17.47
N LEU A 140 0.13 -1.03 16.21
CA LEU A 140 0.08 -1.94 15.06
C LEU A 140 1.29 -2.90 15.02
N GLN A 141 2.48 -2.42 15.37
CA GLN A 141 3.68 -3.24 15.49
C GLN A 141 3.53 -4.28 16.60
N ALA A 142 3.09 -3.88 17.80
CA ALA A 142 2.91 -4.82 18.91
C ALA A 142 1.88 -5.92 18.58
N ALA A 143 0.81 -5.56 17.86
CA ALA A 143 -0.19 -6.52 17.37
C ALA A 143 0.39 -7.47 16.30
N LEU A 144 1.28 -6.96 15.43
CA LEU A 144 2.00 -7.79 14.46
C LEU A 144 2.95 -8.77 15.15
N ASP A 145 3.73 -8.30 16.12
CA ASP A 145 4.68 -9.14 16.87
C ASP A 145 3.93 -10.27 17.58
N SER A 146 2.82 -9.93 18.25
CA SER A 146 1.95 -10.90 18.93
C SER A 146 1.34 -11.94 17.97
N ALA A 147 1.03 -11.54 16.73
CA ALA A 147 0.48 -12.44 15.71
C ALA A 147 1.56 -13.33 15.05
N GLN A 148 2.83 -12.95 15.10
CA GLN A 148 3.95 -13.74 14.57
C GLN A 148 4.52 -14.74 15.58
N ASP A 149 4.30 -14.50 16.88
CA ASP A 149 4.66 -15.42 17.96
C ASP A 149 3.67 -16.58 18.13
N LEU A 150 2.59 -16.61 17.32
CA LEU A 150 1.49 -17.57 17.38
C LEU A 150 1.67 -18.69 16.33
#